data_AF-A0A8T6GHP8-F1
#
_entry.id   AF-A0A8T6GHP8-F1
#
_cell.length_a   1.000
_cell.length_b   1.000
_cell.length_c   1.000
_cell.angle_alpha   90.00
_cell.angle_beta   90.00
_cell.angle_gamma   90.00
#
_symmetry.space_group_name_H-M   'P 1'
#
loop_
_entity.id
_entity.type
_entity.pdbx_description
1 polymer ?
#
loop_
_entity_poly.entity_id
_entity_poly.type
_entity_poly.pdbx_seq_one_letter_code
_entity_poly.pdbx_strand_id
1 'polypeptide(L)' 'MPRAGRGAARPAGAAGGADRVVFGSNAPTAHPDLAVESIARLGLPQDQFDLIMGGNLARIYGL' A
#
# COMPACT_ATOMS: atom_id res chain seq x y z
N MET A 1 16.84 6.69 -29.34
CA MET A 1 17.22 6.26 -27.98
C MET A 1 16.03 6.40 -27.05
N PRO A 2 15.25 5.35 -26.75
CA PRO A 2 14.14 5.47 -25.81
C PRO A 2 14.65 5.43 -24.36
N ARG A 3 14.21 6.38 -23.53
CA ARG A 3 14.51 6.45 -22.10
C ARG A 3 13.87 5.26 -21.39
N ALA A 4 14.67 4.50 -20.65
CA ALA A 4 14.19 3.47 -19.73
C ALA A 4 13.21 4.12 -18.74
N GLY A 5 11.94 3.71 -18.79
CA GLY A 5 10.96 4.07 -17.77
C GLY A 5 11.45 3.54 -16.44
N ARG A 6 11.57 4.41 -15.44
CA ARG A 6 11.76 3.99 -14.05
C ARG A 6 10.59 3.09 -13.72
N GLY A 7 10.86 1.79 -13.54
CA GLY A 7 9.84 0.84 -13.13
C GLY A 7 9.20 1.35 -11.86
N ALA A 8 7.89 1.56 -11.90
CA ALA A 8 7.11 1.75 -10.68
C ALA A 8 7.45 0.57 -9.76
N ALA A 9 7.90 0.87 -8.54
CA ALA A 9 8.17 -0.15 -7.56
C ALA A 9 6.89 -0.95 -7.35
N ARG A 10 6.81 -2.14 -7.96
CA ARG A 10 5.70 -3.05 -7.73
C ARG A 10 5.88 -3.55 -6.30
N PRO A 11 4.96 -3.26 -5.36
CA PRO A 11 5.15 -3.67 -3.98
C PRO A 11 5.35 -5.18 -3.95
N ALA A 12 6.44 -5.63 -3.32
CA ALA A 12 6.75 -7.04 -3.13
C ALA A 12 5.64 -7.63 -2.24
N GLY A 13 4.65 -8.27 -2.88
CA GLY A 13 3.38 -8.65 -2.28
C GLY A 13 2.20 -8.62 -3.27
N ALA A 14 2.32 -7.87 -4.38
CA ALA A 14 1.31 -7.73 -5.43
C ALA A 14 1.04 -9.01 -6.28
N ALA A 15 1.44 -10.19 -5.80
CA ALA A 15 0.94 -11.46 -6.35
C ALA A 15 -0.47 -11.79 -5.83
N GLY A 16 -0.83 -11.31 -4.63
CA GLY A 16 -2.21 -11.23 -4.15
C GLY A 16 -2.78 -9.86 -4.46
N GLY A 17 -4.06 -9.78 -4.84
CA GLY A 17 -4.72 -8.50 -5.07
C GLY A 17 -4.73 -7.61 -3.83
N ALA A 18 -5.23 -6.38 -3.99
CA ALA A 18 -5.37 -5.41 -2.90
C ALA A 18 -6.16 -5.95 -1.69
N ASP A 19 -6.99 -6.99 -1.88
CA ASP A 19 -7.77 -7.70 -0.86
C ASP A 19 -6.94 -8.53 0.14
N ARG A 20 -5.64 -8.69 -0.12
CA ARG A 20 -4.71 -9.51 0.70
C ARG A 20 -3.57 -8.71 1.33
N VAL A 21 -3.61 -7.39 1.24
CA VAL A 21 -2.54 -6.50 1.72
C VAL A 21 -3.08 -5.61 2.82
N VAL A 22 -2.33 -5.45 3.91
CA VAL A 22 -2.65 -4.51 5.00
C VAL A 22 -1.54 -3.48 5.14
N PHE A 23 -1.91 -2.24 5.44
CA PHE A 23 -0.97 -1.20 5.79
C PHE A 23 -0.43 -1.39 7.21
N GLY A 24 0.88 -1.19 7.37
CA GLY A 24 1.54 -1.11 8.66
C GLY A 24 2.67 -0.10 8.61
N SER A 25 2.68 0.87 9.52
CA SER A 25 3.65 1.97 9.52
C SER A 25 5.02 1.59 10.08
N ASN A 26 5.11 0.48 10.83
CA ASN A 26 6.30 0.11 11.61
C ASN A 26 6.75 1.20 12.61
N ALA A 27 5.83 2.04 13.09
CA ALA A 27 6.11 2.96 14.18
C ALA A 27 6.45 2.18 15.48
N PRO A 28 7.35 2.69 16.33
CA PRO A 28 8.05 3.98 16.24
C PRO A 28 9.32 3.97 15.38
N THR A 29 9.71 2.81 14.83
CA THR A 29 10.95 2.63 14.06
C THR A 29 10.95 3.42 12.74
N ALA A 30 9.77 3.73 12.20
CA ALA A 30 9.58 4.57 11.03
C ALA A 30 8.57 5.70 11.29
N HIS A 31 8.69 6.77 10.50
CA HIS A 31 7.78 7.91 10.51
C HIS A 31 6.46 7.53 9.82
N PRO A 32 5.32 7.50 10.55
CA PRO A 32 4.07 6.97 10.02
C PRO A 32 3.50 7.82 8.89
N ASP A 33 3.68 9.13 8.92
CA ASP A 33 3.32 10.07 7.86
C ASP A 33 4.05 9.75 6.54
N LEU A 34 5.35 9.45 6.60
CA LEU A 34 6.12 9.04 5.42
C LEU A 34 5.67 7.68 4.88
N ALA A 35 5.27 6.75 5.76
CA ALA A 35 4.72 5.46 5.35
C ALA A 35 3.37 5.62 4.62
N VAL A 36 2.47 6.48 5.12
CA VAL A 36 1.19 6.79 4.45
C VAL A 36 1.43 7.45 3.09
N GLU A 37 2.30 8.46 3.04
CA GLU A 37 2.65 9.17 1.80
C GLU A 37 3.24 8.22 0.74
N SER A 38 4.04 7.23 1.16
CA SER A 38 4.61 6.23 0.26
C SER A 38 3.53 5.39 -0.43
N ILE A 39 2.43 5.06 0.26
CA ILE A 39 1.30 4.33 -0.33
C ILE A 39 0.47 5.26 -1.22
N ALA A 40 0.20 6.50 -0.79
CA ALA A 40 -0.58 7.47 -1.57
C ALA A 40 0.04 7.72 -2.96
N ARG A 41 1.39 7.79 -3.03
CA ARG A 41 2.13 7.98 -4.29
C ARG A 41 2.08 6.80 -5.26
N LEU A 42 1.57 5.64 -4.85
CA LEU A 42 1.35 4.50 -5.76
C LEU A 42 0.21 4.76 -6.75
N GLY A 43 -0.65 5.76 -6.50
CA GLY A 43 -1.74 6.12 -7.40
C GLY A 43 -2.76 5.00 -7.59
N LEU A 44 -3.02 4.22 -6.54
CA LEU A 44 -4.00 3.14 -6.56
C LEU A 44 -5.41 3.69 -6.75
N PRO A 45 -6.32 2.93 -7.39
CA PRO A 45 -7.75 3.17 -7.30
C PRO A 45 -8.20 3.31 -5.84
N GLN A 46 -9.15 4.22 -5.57
CA GLN A 46 -9.57 4.56 -4.21
C GLN A 46 -10.07 3.34 -3.42
N ASP A 47 -10.83 2.45 -4.07
CA ASP A 47 -11.32 1.20 -3.49
C ASP A 47 -10.17 0.28 -3.02
N GLN A 48 -9.09 0.20 -3.80
CA GLN A 48 -7.89 -0.57 -3.43
C GLN A 48 -7.13 0.09 -2.28
N PHE A 49 -7.01 1.42 -2.30
CA PHE A 49 -6.36 2.18 -1.24
C PHE A 49 -7.10 1.98 0.09
N ASP A 50 -8.43 2.09 0.10
CA ASP A 50 -9.27 1.93 1.28
C ASP A 50 -9.18 0.51 1.87
N LEU A 51 -9.14 -0.52 1.01
CA LEU A 51 -8.90 -1.91 1.43
C LEU A 51 -7.57 -2.06 2.16
N ILE A 52 -6.49 -1.51 1.59
CA ILE A 52 -5.14 -1.64 2.16
C ILE A 52 -5.00 -0.84 3.47
N MET A 53 -5.52 0.38 3.50
CA MET A 53 -5.35 1.31 4.62
C MET A 53 -6.14 0.93 5.86
N GLY A 54 -7.18 0.11 5.73
CA GLY A 54 -7.93 -0.36 6.91
C GLY A 54 -8.97 -1.43 6.63
N GLY A 55 -9.57 -1.45 5.43
CA GLY A 55 -10.68 -2.37 5.13
C GLY A 55 -10.34 -3.85 5.33
N ASN A 56 -9.15 -4.27 4.89
CA ASN A 56 -8.69 -5.65 5.09
C ASN A 56 -8.44 -5.97 6.56
N LEU A 57 -7.91 -5.02 7.32
CA LEU A 57 -7.64 -5.19 8.75
C LEU A 57 -8.97 -5.32 9.52
N ALA A 58 -9.93 -4.43 9.25
CA ALA A 58 -11.26 -4.48 9.83
C ALA A 58 -11.96 -5.83 9.58
N ARG A 59 -11.91 -6.32 8.33
CA ARG A 59 -12.43 -7.65 7.96
C ARG A 59 -11.77 -8.80 8.73
N ILE A 60 -10.45 -8.74 8.96
CA ILE A 60 -9.71 -9.77 9.72
C ILE A 60 -10.09 -9.76 11.20
N TYR A 61 -10.26 -8.57 11.80
CA TYR A 61 -10.54 -8.42 13.22
C TYR A 61 -12.04 -8.34 13.57
N GLY A 62 -12.93 -8.32 12.58
CA GLY A 62 -14.38 -8.22 12.79
C GLY A 62 -14.81 -6.85 13.33
N LEU A 63 -14.19 -5.77 12.85
CA LEU A 63 -14.48 -4.37 13.21
C LEU A 63 -15.52 -3.72 12.29
#